data_AF-K9ZGI5-F1
#
_entry.id   AF-K9ZGI5-F1
#
_cell.length_a   1.000
_cell.length_b   1.000
_cell.length_c   1.000
_cell.angle_alpha   90.00
_cell.angle_beta   90.00
_cell.angle_gamma   90.00
#
_symmetry.space_group_name_H-M   'P 1'
#
loop_
_entity.id
_entity.type
_entity.pdbx_description
1 polymer ?
#
loop_
_entity_poly.entity_id
_entity_poly.type
_entity_poly.pdbx_seq_one_letter_code
_entity_poly.pdbx_strand_id
1 'polypeptide(L)'
;MKLKIKSKVDADGKLLLQLPQYLANQELVIIISDVSEEKIPTPEELGYAADFFEKTAGKWEGEVLVRENLFDCDRRVWDIEE
;
A
#
# COMPACT_ATOMS: atom_id res chain seq x y z
N MET A 1 -5.34 -19.73 7.03
CA MET A 1 -5.52 -19.82 5.56
C MET A 1 -5.94 -18.43 5.07
N LYS A 2 -5.29 -17.86 4.06
CA LYS A 2 -5.68 -16.54 3.50
C LYS A 2 -6.42 -16.77 2.18
N LEU A 3 -7.69 -16.38 2.12
CA LEU A 3 -8.52 -16.46 0.91
C LEU A 3 -8.56 -15.06 0.27
N LYS A 4 -8.12 -14.94 -0.99
CA LYS A 4 -8.25 -13.70 -1.77
C LYS A 4 -9.34 -13.90 -2.81
N ILE A 5 -10.47 -13.21 -2.66
CA ILE A 5 -11.57 -13.22 -3.62
C ILE A 5 -11.57 -11.87 -4.34
N LYS A 6 -11.40 -11.89 -5.67
CA LYS A 6 -11.64 -10.71 -6.49
C LYS A 6 -13.12 -10.69 -6.84
N SER A 7 -13.85 -9.69 -6.35
CA SER A 7 -15.25 -9.45 -6.72
C SER A 7 -15.41 -7.99 -7.13
N LYS A 8 -16.28 -7.75 -8.10
CA LYS A 8 -16.55 -6.41 -8.64
C LYS A 8 -17.87 -5.92 -8.06
N VAL A 9 -17.89 -4.67 -7.62
CA VAL A 9 -19.11 -3.98 -7.22
C VAL A 9 -19.98 -3.76 -8.46
N ASP A 10 -21.27 -4.06 -8.37
CA ASP A 10 -22.21 -3.87 -9.47
C ASP A 10 -22.60 -2.38 -9.66
N ALA A 11 -23.40 -2.11 -10.69
CA ALA A 11 -23.84 -0.74 -11.02
C ALA A 11 -24.74 -0.12 -9.93
N ASP A 12 -25.33 -0.95 -9.06
CA ASP A 12 -26.16 -0.53 -7.94
C ASP A 12 -25.35 -0.34 -6.64
N GLY A 13 -24.03 -0.51 -6.70
CA GLY A 13 -23.12 -0.35 -5.55
C GLY A 13 -23.08 -1.57 -4.63
N LYS A 14 -23.57 -2.74 -5.06
CA LYS A 14 -23.61 -3.95 -4.24
C LYS A 14 -22.41 -4.86 -4.54
N LEU A 15 -21.85 -5.43 -3.48
CA LEU A 15 -20.79 -6.43 -3.56
C LEU A 15 -21.39 -7.81 -3.26
N LEU A 16 -21.45 -8.68 -4.27
CA LEU A 16 -21.86 -10.07 -4.10
C LEU A 16 -20.63 -10.94 -3.80
N LEU A 17 -20.63 -11.56 -2.61
CA LEU A 17 -19.57 -12.46 -2.15
C LEU A 17 -20.13 -13.86 -1.95
N GLN A 18 -19.73 -14.80 -2.80
CA GLN A 18 -20.08 -16.21 -2.65
C GLN A 18 -18.92 -16.96 -2.00
N LEU A 19 -19.13 -17.41 -0.76
CA LEU A 19 -18.15 -18.17 0.00
C LEU A 19 -18.32 -19.68 -0.27
N PRO A 20 -17.21 -20.44 -0.34
CA PRO A 20 -17.28 -21.90 -0.45
C PRO A 20 -18.02 -22.56 0.72
N GLN A 21 -18.70 -23.68 0.46
CA GLN A 21 -19.50 -24.40 1.45
C GLN A 21 -18.69 -24.87 2.68
N TYR A 22 -17.39 -25.14 2.52
CA TYR A 22 -16.53 -25.55 3.64
C TYR A 22 -16.30 -24.43 4.67
N LEU A 23 -16.67 -23.18 4.36
CA LEU A 23 -16.66 -22.05 5.30
C LEU A 23 -18.01 -21.79 5.95
N ALA A 24 -19.02 -22.63 5.71
CA ALA A 24 -20.34 -22.47 6.31
C ALA A 24 -20.26 -22.51 7.85
N ASN A 25 -21.04 -21.64 8.50
CA ASN A 25 -21.13 -21.50 9.96
C ASN A 25 -19.81 -21.11 10.66
N GLN A 26 -18.86 -20.50 9.93
CA GLN A 26 -17.62 -19.96 10.49
C GLN A 26 -17.68 -18.44 10.55
N GLU A 27 -17.08 -17.86 11.60
CA GLU A 27 -16.88 -16.42 11.71
C GLU A 27 -15.67 -16.01 10.86
N LEU A 28 -15.85 -15.01 10.01
CA LEU A 28 -14.84 -14.57 9.04
C LEU A 28 -14.64 -13.06 9.12
N VAL A 29 -13.38 -12.64 9.09
CA VAL A 29 -13.02 -11.23 8.94
C VAL A 29 -12.80 -10.95 7.45
N ILE A 30 -13.62 -10.06 6.88
CA ILE A 30 -13.54 -9.62 5.49
C ILE A 30 -12.86 -8.25 5.46
N ILE A 31 -11.76 -8.13 4.71
CA ILE A 31 -11.08 -6.86 4.47
C ILE A 31 -11.39 -6.44 3.05
N ILE A 32 -12.13 -5.33 2.89
CA ILE A 32 -12.41 -4.71 1.60
C ILE A 32 -11.35 -3.63 1.39
N SER A 33 -10.56 -3.79 0.33
CA SER A 33 -9.58 -2.81 -0.10
C SER A 33 -9.98 -2.35 -1.49
N ASP A 34 -9.94 -1.04 -1.72
CA ASP A 34 -10.04 -0.53 -3.07
C ASP A 34 -8.84 -1.08 -3.87
N VAL A 35 -9.13 -1.57 -5.08
CA VAL A 35 -8.11 -2.05 -6.02
C VAL A 35 -7.93 -1.01 -7.13
N SER A 36 -8.28 0.26 -6.87
CA SER A 36 -7.75 1.37 -7.64
C SER A 36 -6.23 1.17 -7.66
N GLU A 37 -5.72 0.80 -8.83
CA GLU A 37 -4.30 0.86 -9.09
C GLU A 37 -3.95 2.31 -8.77
N GLU A 38 -3.16 2.52 -7.72
CA GLU A 38 -2.57 3.82 -7.46
C GLU A 38 -1.88 4.20 -8.76
N LYS A 39 -2.51 5.10 -9.52
CA LYS A 39 -2.01 5.51 -10.82
C LYS A 39 -0.68 6.18 -10.51
N ILE A 40 0.40 5.46 -10.76
CA ILE A 40 1.75 6.01 -10.61
C ILE A 40 1.80 7.15 -11.63
N PRO A 41 1.93 8.41 -11.18
CA PRO A 41 1.92 9.54 -12.09
C PRO A 41 3.09 9.42 -13.05
N THR A 42 2.86 9.74 -14.32
CA THR A 42 3.94 9.77 -15.31
C THR A 42 4.93 10.89 -14.97
N PRO A 43 6.18 10.82 -15.46
CA PRO A 43 7.16 11.89 -15.23
C PRO A 43 6.64 13.26 -15.70
N GLU A 44 5.88 13.28 -16.80
CA GLU A 44 5.24 14.48 -17.34
C GLU A 44 4.14 15.04 -16.42
N GLU A 45 3.34 14.16 -15.80
CA GLU A 45 2.35 14.57 -14.78
C GLU A 45 3.02 15.18 -13.53
N LEU A 46 4.29 14.86 -13.29
CA LEU A 46 5.12 15.40 -12.21
C LEU A 46 5.95 16.63 -12.65
N GLY A 47 5.84 17.08 -13.90
CA GLY A 47 6.59 18.22 -14.45
C GLY A 47 8.02 17.91 -14.89
N TYR A 48 8.39 16.63 -14.98
CA TYR A 48 9.67 16.18 -15.49
C TYR A 48 9.60 15.81 -16.97
N ALA A 49 10.76 15.76 -17.64
CA ALA A 49 10.84 15.20 -18.98
C ALA A 49 10.47 13.69 -18.96
N ALA A 50 9.89 13.18 -20.04
CA ALA A 50 9.46 11.78 -20.14
C ALA A 50 10.60 10.77 -19.91
N ASP A 51 11.85 11.18 -20.14
CA ASP A 51 13.07 10.38 -19.98
C ASP A 51 13.86 10.70 -18.70
N PHE A 52 13.26 11.45 -17.76
CA PHE A 52 13.94 11.96 -16.57
C PHE A 52 14.45 10.84 -15.66
N PHE A 53 13.62 9.83 -15.37
CA PHE A 53 14.03 8.75 -14.47
C PHE A 53 15.06 7.84 -15.12
N GLU A 54 14.95 7.57 -16.42
CA GLU A 54 15.92 6.80 -17.20
C GLU A 54 17.30 7.46 -17.19
N LYS A 55 17.33 8.80 -17.22
CA LYS A 55 18.56 9.59 -17.20
C LYS A 55 19.11 9.88 -15.81
N THR A 56 18.28 9.90 -14.77
CA THR A 56 18.67 10.39 -13.43
C THR A 56 18.81 9.26 -12.42
N ALA A 57 18.05 8.17 -12.56
CA ALA A 57 18.13 7.04 -11.65
C ALA A 57 19.54 6.43 -11.66
N GLY A 58 20.17 6.37 -10.49
CA GLY A 58 21.52 5.81 -10.33
C GLY A 58 22.67 6.67 -10.88
N LYS A 59 22.39 7.90 -11.32
CA LYS A 59 23.43 8.87 -11.75
C LYS A 59 23.92 9.80 -10.63
N TRP A 60 23.71 9.42 -9.38
CA TRP A 60 24.26 10.19 -8.27
C TRP A 60 25.79 10.05 -8.24
N GLU A 61 26.49 11.11 -8.65
CA GLU A 61 27.96 11.21 -8.61
C GLU A 61 28.46 12.02 -7.39
N GLY A 62 27.56 12.40 -6.48
CA GLY A 62 27.90 13.12 -5.25
C GLY A 62 28.48 12.21 -4.16
N GLU A 63 28.70 12.79 -2.98
CA GLU A 63 29.15 12.02 -1.80
C GLU A 63 28.14 10.91 -1.46
N VAL A 64 28.65 9.80 -0.94
CA VAL A 64 27.80 8.69 -0.48
C VAL A 64 26.86 9.23 0.60
N LEU A 65 25.56 9.02 0.42
CA LEU A 65 24.57 9.38 1.44
C LEU A 65 24.85 8.57 2.71
N VAL A 66 25.47 9.22 3.70
CA VAL A 66 25.65 8.65 5.04
C VAL A 66 24.37 8.89 5.81
N ARG A 67 23.72 7.82 6.26
CA ARG A 67 22.58 7.95 7.17
C ARG A 67 23.10 8.59 8.46
N GLU A 68 22.53 9.73 8.85
CA GLU A 68 22.83 10.31 10.15
C GLU A 68 22.49 9.33 11.28
N ASN A 69 23.19 9.41 12.40
CA ASN A 69 22.86 8.61 13.57
C ASN A 69 21.42 8.93 13.98
N LEU A 70 20.52 7.96 13.77
CA LEU A 70 19.20 8.01 14.36
C LEU A 70 19.39 7.96 15.87
N PHE A 71 19.02 9.05 16.55
CA PHE A 71 18.87 9.02 18.00
C PHE A 71 17.82 7.97 18.40
N ASP A 72 17.92 7.49 19.64
CA ASP A 72 16.91 6.58 20.19
C ASP A 72 15.51 7.18 19.98
N CYS A 73 14.63 6.43 19.32
CA CYS A 73 13.24 6.83 19.19
C CYS A 73 12.65 7.02 20.58
N ASP A 74 11.89 8.10 20.79
CA ASP A 74 11.19 8.32 22.05
C ASP A 74 10.38 7.08 22.43
N ARG A 75 10.55 6.65 23.69
CA ARG A 75 9.82 5.50 24.21
C ARG A 75 8.33 5.82 24.13
N ARG A 76 7.58 4.95 23.45
CA ARG A 76 6.12 5.02 23.34
C ARG A 76 5.49 5.07 24.75
N VAL A 77 4.87 6.19 25.11
CA VAL A 77 4.17 6.40 26.39
C VAL A 77 2.66 6.26 26.16
N TRP A 78 2.13 5.03 26.15
CA TRP A 78 0.67 4.82 26.12
C TRP A 78 0.11 4.02 27.30
N ASP A 79 0.97 3.34 28.09
CA ASP A 79 0.55 2.48 29.19
C ASP A 79 1.19 2.92 30.53
N ILE A 80 1.06 4.20 30.90
CA ILE A 80 1.27 4.59 32.31
C ILE A 80 -0.06 4.32 33.01
N GLU A 81 -0.21 3.11 33.54
CA GLU A 81 -1.21 2.82 34.58
C GLU A 81 -0.65 3.38 35.90
N GLU A 82 -1.25 4.46 36.39
CA GLU A 82 -1.06 4.97 37.77
C GLU A 82 -1.73 4.05 38.80
#